data_AF-A0A383D2V6-F1
#
_entry.id   AF-A0A383D2V6-F1
#
_cell.length_a   1.000
_cell.length_b   1.000
_cell.length_c   1.000
_cell.angle_alpha   90.00
_cell.angle_beta   90.00
_cell.angle_gamma   90.00
#
_symmetry.space_group_name_H-M   'P 1'
#
loop_
_entity.id
_entity.type
_entity.pdbx_description
1 polymer ?
#
loop_
_entity_poly.entity_id
_entity_poly.type
_entity_poly.pdbx_seq_one_letter_code
_entity_poly.pdbx_strand_id
1 'polypeptide(L)'
;MKQLEFDFSGINLLDHYKFHEVIDEGKNDLMSWSDTFSDDGKKLSYDEFIYNTDQCMDFENWIHIDKKNLHTIAYKWFLLFLRSLKKDKNRLEKFKRLLVDLDIKFDEGDWQTIDRNCERRKQEKKATRH
;
A
#
# COMPACT_ATOMS: atom_id res chain seq x y z
N MET A 1 -18.67 -18.68 25.09
CA MET A 1 -17.76 -17.86 24.28
C MET A 1 -16.53 -18.71 23.98
N LYS A 2 -16.20 -18.96 22.70
CA LYS A 2 -14.94 -19.64 22.35
C LYS A 2 -13.85 -18.58 22.23
N GLN A 3 -12.85 -18.69 23.09
CA GLN A 3 -11.65 -17.88 23.05
C GLN A 3 -10.80 -18.35 21.87
N LEU A 4 -10.48 -17.46 20.94
CA LEU A 4 -9.57 -17.74 19.83
C LEU A 4 -8.14 -17.82 20.39
N GLU A 5 -7.61 -19.04 20.51
CA GLU A 5 -6.19 -19.26 20.81
C GLU A 5 -5.37 -18.94 19.56
N PHE A 6 -4.69 -17.80 19.58
CA PHE A 6 -3.70 -17.44 18.56
C PHE A 6 -2.34 -18.01 18.99
N ASP A 7 -1.84 -18.99 18.23
CA ASP A 7 -0.51 -19.57 18.43
C ASP A 7 0.57 -18.63 17.87
N PHE A 8 1.51 -18.22 18.71
CA PHE A 8 2.60 -17.28 18.39
C PHE A 8 3.90 -17.99 17.97
N SER A 9 3.92 -19.31 17.84
CA SER A 9 5.15 -20.12 17.70
C SER A 9 5.84 -20.12 16.33
N GLY A 10 5.39 -19.34 15.35
CA GLY A 10 5.87 -19.43 13.95
C GLY A 10 6.70 -18.26 13.40
N ILE A 11 7.01 -17.21 14.19
CA ILE A 11 7.67 -16.01 13.63
C ILE A 11 9.18 -16.21 13.58
N ASN A 12 9.66 -16.72 12.43
CA ASN A 12 11.09 -16.76 12.11
C ASN A 12 11.59 -15.31 11.90
N LEU A 13 12.53 -14.89 12.74
CA LEU A 13 12.97 -13.50 12.91
C LEU A 13 14.16 -13.08 12.00
N LEU A 14 14.45 -13.80 10.92
CA LEU A 14 15.75 -13.71 10.23
C LEU A 14 15.76 -13.48 8.70
N ASP A 15 14.66 -13.14 8.05
CA ASP A 15 14.70 -12.67 6.65
C ASP A 15 13.98 -11.33 6.50
N HIS A 16 14.59 -10.40 5.76
CA HIS A 16 14.29 -8.97 5.68
C HIS A 16 12.97 -8.60 4.96
N TYR A 17 11.85 -9.24 5.31
CA TYR A 17 10.50 -8.76 5.00
C TYR A 17 9.58 -9.13 6.16
N LYS A 18 9.57 -8.29 7.20
CA LYS A 18 8.49 -8.34 8.18
C LYS A 18 7.22 -7.92 7.40
N PHE A 19 6.19 -8.76 7.51
CA PHE A 19 4.84 -8.70 6.94
C PHE A 19 4.55 -7.70 5.80
N HIS A 20 4.16 -8.22 4.64
CA HIS A 20 3.59 -7.46 3.52
C HIS A 20 2.25 -8.07 3.13
N GLU A 21 1.21 -7.24 3.01
CA GLU A 21 -0.15 -7.67 2.69
C GLU A 21 -0.74 -6.75 1.63
N VAL A 22 -1.30 -7.34 0.58
CA VAL A 22 -2.16 -6.63 -0.37
C VAL A 22 -3.54 -6.45 0.27
N ILE A 23 -3.99 -5.20 0.35
CA ILE A 23 -5.29 -4.81 0.91
C ILE A 23 -6.36 -4.87 -0.17
N ASP A 24 -6.04 -4.33 -1.34
CA ASP A 24 -6.89 -4.35 -2.52
C ASP A 24 -6.04 -4.25 -3.77
N GLU A 25 -6.36 -5.01 -4.80
CA GLU A 25 -5.73 -4.88 -6.10
C GLU A 25 -6.77 -5.09 -7.20
N GLY A 26 -6.45 -4.59 -8.39
CA GLY A 26 -7.28 -4.86 -9.56
C GLY A 26 -6.80 -4.16 -10.80
N LYS A 27 -7.59 -4.35 -11.86
CA LYS A 27 -7.34 -3.76 -13.17
C LYS A 27 -8.64 -3.49 -13.90
N ASN A 28 -8.61 -2.48 -14.75
CA ASN A 28 -9.62 -2.20 -15.76
C ASN A 28 -8.92 -1.77 -17.06
N ASP A 29 -9.69 -1.34 -18.05
CA ASP A 29 -9.16 -0.95 -19.36
C ASP A 29 -8.26 0.29 -19.32
N LEU A 30 -8.36 1.12 -18.28
CA LEU A 30 -7.63 2.38 -18.16
C LEU A 30 -6.35 2.25 -17.33
N MET A 31 -6.36 1.38 -16.31
CA MET A 31 -5.30 1.31 -15.30
C MET A 31 -5.36 0.02 -14.47
N SER A 32 -4.26 -0.25 -13.77
CA SER A 32 -4.17 -1.21 -12.67
C SER A 32 -3.95 -0.46 -11.35
N TRP A 33 -4.34 -1.07 -10.23
CA TRP A 33 -4.11 -0.51 -8.90
C TRP A 33 -3.72 -1.60 -7.89
N SER A 34 -2.98 -1.20 -6.87
CA SER A 34 -2.60 -2.06 -5.75
C SER A 34 -2.41 -1.22 -4.49
N ASP A 35 -3.17 -1.52 -3.45
CA ASP A 35 -3.05 -0.93 -2.14
C ASP A 35 -2.37 -1.96 -1.23
N THR A 36 -1.26 -1.60 -0.62
CA THR A 36 -0.46 -2.52 0.19
C THR A 36 -0.20 -1.97 1.58
N PHE A 37 -0.04 -2.87 2.54
CA PHE A 37 0.38 -2.53 3.89
C PHE A 37 1.55 -3.41 4.29
N SER A 38 2.63 -2.81 4.77
CA SER A 38 3.86 -3.53 5.10
C SER A 38 4.49 -3.05 6.41
N ASP A 39 5.37 -3.88 6.97
CA ASP A 39 6.11 -3.62 8.19
C ASP A 39 7.58 -3.99 8.01
N ASP A 40 8.48 -3.07 7.69
CA ASP A 40 9.89 -3.41 7.48
C ASP A 40 10.68 -3.68 8.80
N GLY A 41 9.99 -3.67 9.95
CA GLY A 41 10.56 -3.77 11.29
C GLY A 41 10.86 -2.43 11.95
N LYS A 42 11.00 -1.34 11.19
CA LYS A 42 11.22 0.04 11.64
C LYS A 42 10.03 0.94 11.35
N LYS A 43 9.38 0.75 10.21
CA LYS A 43 8.24 1.51 9.73
C LYS A 43 7.08 0.60 9.38
N LEU A 44 5.87 1.13 9.56
CA LEU A 44 4.68 0.61 8.89
C LEU A 44 4.41 1.48 7.68
N SER A 45 4.19 0.88 6.52
CA SER A 45 3.96 1.59 5.27
C SER A 45 2.63 1.17 4.68
N TYR A 46 1.75 2.15 4.44
CA TYR A 46 0.54 1.99 3.66
C TYR A 46 0.70 2.75 2.35
N ASP A 47 0.61 2.05 1.23
CA ASP A 47 0.95 2.58 -0.09
C ASP A 47 -0.18 2.23 -1.07
N GLU A 48 -0.72 3.24 -1.76
CA GLU A 48 -1.74 3.11 -2.81
C GLU A 48 -1.10 3.39 -4.18
N PHE A 49 -1.03 2.37 -5.02
CA PHE A 49 -0.43 2.44 -6.35
C PHE A 49 -1.48 2.44 -7.45
N ILE A 50 -1.28 3.28 -8.46
CA ILE A 50 -1.98 3.24 -9.75
C ILE A 50 -0.92 3.16 -10.84
N TYR A 51 -1.01 2.15 -11.71
CA TYR A 51 0.01 1.89 -12.70
C TYR A 51 -0.58 1.35 -14.00
N ASN A 52 0.27 1.14 -15.01
CA ASN A 52 -0.15 0.71 -16.35
C ASN A 52 -1.20 1.64 -16.97
N THR A 53 -1.08 2.94 -16.74
CA THR A 53 -2.04 3.90 -17.28
C THR A 53 -1.85 4.13 -18.78
N ASP A 54 -2.90 4.57 -19.45
CA ASP A 54 -2.83 4.99 -20.85
C ASP A 54 -1.89 6.17 -21.11
N GLN A 55 -1.50 6.90 -20.06
CA GLN A 55 -0.53 7.99 -20.16
C GLN A 55 0.90 7.52 -19.90
N CYS A 56 1.12 6.22 -19.66
CA CYS A 56 2.42 5.69 -19.22
C CYS A 56 2.92 6.39 -17.95
N MET A 57 2.02 6.87 -17.10
CA MET A 57 2.35 7.45 -15.80
C MET A 57 1.83 6.56 -14.69
N ASP A 58 2.70 6.22 -13.77
CA ASP A 58 2.38 5.52 -12.54
C ASP A 58 2.34 6.53 -11.39
N PHE A 59 1.40 6.33 -10.48
CA PHE A 59 1.15 7.18 -9.33
C PHE A 59 1.20 6.34 -8.06
N GLU A 60 1.77 6.91 -7.01
CA GLU A 60 1.83 6.31 -5.69
C GLU A 60 1.48 7.38 -4.66
N ASN A 61 0.57 7.05 -3.73
CA ASN A 61 0.35 7.83 -2.53
C ASN A 61 0.68 6.95 -1.33
N TRP A 62 1.38 7.49 -0.33
CA TRP A 62 1.83 6.69 0.80
C TRP A 62 1.70 7.41 2.13
N ILE A 63 1.53 6.61 3.19
CA ILE A 63 1.60 6.99 4.59
C ILE A 63 2.58 6.05 5.29
N HIS A 64 3.65 6.60 5.86
CA HIS A 64 4.67 5.83 6.58
C HIS A 64 4.70 6.23 8.06
N ILE A 65 4.73 5.25 8.95
CA ILE A 65 4.66 5.44 10.41
C ILE A 65 5.91 4.85 11.04
N ASP A 66 6.64 5.63 11.84
CA ASP A 66 7.75 5.11 12.65
C ASP A 66 7.21 4.22 13.79
N LYS A 67 7.74 3.00 13.90
CA LYS A 67 7.31 2.02 14.92
C LYS A 67 7.84 2.30 16.32
N LYS A 68 8.78 3.23 16.52
CA LYS A 68 9.50 3.43 17.78
C LYS A 68 8.57 3.53 19.01
N ASN A 69 7.36 4.07 18.84
CA ASN A 69 6.38 4.23 19.92
C ASN A 69 5.07 3.46 19.68
N LEU A 70 5.04 2.53 18.72
CA LEU A 70 3.86 1.71 18.44
C LEU A 70 3.88 0.41 19.24
N HIS A 71 2.71 0.00 19.72
CA HIS A 71 2.56 -1.32 20.32
C HIS A 71 2.82 -2.41 19.26
N THR A 72 3.32 -3.56 19.70
CA THR A 72 3.60 -4.74 18.84
C THR A 72 2.39 -5.25 18.04
N ILE A 73 1.16 -4.89 18.42
CA ILE A 73 -0.07 -5.32 17.75
C ILE A 73 -0.56 -4.30 16.71
N ALA A 74 0.09 -3.14 16.62
CA ALA A 74 -0.33 -2.02 15.78
C ALA A 74 -0.50 -2.45 14.31
N TYR A 75 0.46 -3.23 13.78
CA TYR A 75 0.37 -3.77 12.42
C TYR A 75 -0.95 -4.53 12.18
N LYS A 76 -1.27 -5.51 13.03
CA LYS A 76 -2.48 -6.32 12.88
C LYS A 76 -3.74 -5.47 13.00
N TRP A 77 -3.74 -4.51 13.92
CA TRP A 77 -4.90 -3.63 14.13
C TRP A 77 -5.15 -2.70 12.94
N PHE A 78 -4.10 -2.06 12.42
CA PHE A 78 -4.19 -1.22 11.22
C PHE A 78 -4.56 -2.04 9.98
N LEU A 79 -3.99 -3.23 9.81
CA LEU A 79 -4.33 -4.14 8.71
C LEU A 79 -5.83 -4.49 8.72
N LEU A 80 -6.39 -4.83 9.89
CA LEU A 80 -7.81 -5.11 10.03
C LEU A 80 -8.67 -3.87 9.75
N PHE A 81 -8.25 -2.70 10.25
CA PHE A 81 -8.92 -1.44 9.95
C PHE A 81 -8.97 -1.18 8.44
N LEU A 82 -7.82 -1.20 7.74
CA LEU A 82 -7.71 -0.96 6.31
C LEU A 82 -8.57 -1.93 5.48
N ARG A 83 -8.61 -3.22 5.86
CA ARG A 83 -9.46 -4.24 5.23
C ARG A 83 -10.95 -4.04 5.50
N SER A 84 -11.31 -3.48 6.66
CA SER A 84 -12.71 -3.20 7.00
C SER A 84 -13.28 -2.02 6.22
N LEU A 85 -12.41 -1.13 5.72
CA LEU A 85 -12.82 -0.04 4.86
C LEU A 85 -13.30 -0.62 3.53
N LYS A 86 -14.59 -0.41 3.24
CA LYS A 86 -15.17 -0.68 1.91
C LYS A 86 -14.24 -0.11 0.84
N LYS A 87 -14.26 -0.73 -0.33
CA LYS A 87 -13.50 -0.36 -1.55
C LYS A 87 -13.95 1.02 -2.09
N ASP A 88 -13.84 2.03 -1.24
CA ASP A 88 -14.15 3.42 -1.54
C ASP A 88 -12.85 4.18 -1.76
N LYS A 89 -12.95 5.25 -2.54
CA LYS A 89 -11.82 6.02 -3.06
C LYS A 89 -11.05 6.82 -2.00
N ASN A 90 -11.32 6.59 -0.70
CA ASN A 90 -10.83 7.43 0.38
C ASN A 90 -10.15 6.62 1.50
N ARG A 91 -9.58 5.45 1.20
CA ARG A 91 -8.93 4.58 2.21
C ARG A 91 -7.75 5.28 2.87
N LEU A 92 -6.84 5.86 2.08
CA LEU A 92 -5.73 6.72 2.55
C LEU A 92 -6.20 7.81 3.52
N GLU A 93 -7.19 8.61 3.11
CA GLU A 93 -7.69 9.75 3.90
C GLU A 93 -8.33 9.29 5.22
N LYS A 94 -9.04 8.16 5.22
CA LYS A 94 -9.57 7.59 6.46
C LYS A 94 -8.48 7.07 7.37
N PHE A 95 -7.44 6.45 6.80
CA PHE A 95 -6.30 6.00 7.59
C PHE A 95 -5.56 7.19 8.20
N LYS A 96 -5.33 8.26 7.43
CA LYS A 96 -4.78 9.53 7.90
C LYS A 96 -5.55 10.08 9.10
N ARG A 97 -6.88 10.18 8.99
CA ARG A 97 -7.75 10.64 10.09
C ARG A 97 -7.61 9.79 11.34
N LEU A 98 -7.60 8.46 11.18
CA LEU A 98 -7.41 7.55 12.30
C LEU A 98 -6.08 7.79 13.02
N LEU A 99 -5.00 8.00 12.28
CA LEU A 99 -3.68 8.26 12.87
C LEU A 99 -3.67 9.59 13.64
N VAL A 100 -4.30 10.64 13.08
CA VAL A 100 -4.48 11.93 13.77
C VAL A 100 -5.30 11.77 15.05
N ASP A 101 -6.42 11.04 15.01
CA ASP A 101 -7.29 10.80 16.17
C ASP A 101 -6.58 10.04 17.30
N LEU A 102 -5.58 9.22 16.94
CA LEU A 102 -4.76 8.45 17.88
C LEU A 102 -3.47 9.18 18.31
N ASP A 103 -3.26 10.42 17.87
CA ASP A 103 -2.02 11.19 18.08
C ASP A 103 -0.76 10.44 17.61
N ILE A 104 -0.88 9.70 16.52
CA ILE A 104 0.21 8.96 15.89
C ILE A 104 0.82 9.82 14.79
N LYS A 105 2.12 10.10 14.91
CA LYS A 105 2.88 10.81 13.88
C LYS A 105 3.14 9.90 12.68
N PHE A 106 2.99 10.44 11.49
CA PHE A 106 3.27 9.77 10.23
C PHE A 106 3.85 10.77 9.22
N ASP A 107 4.62 10.23 8.29
CA ASP A 107 5.02 10.91 7.06
C ASP A 107 4.03 10.55 5.96
N GLU A 108 3.81 11.46 5.01
CA GLU A 108 3.01 11.20 3.82
C GLU A 108 3.70 11.78 2.59
N GLY A 109 3.34 11.25 1.42
CA GLY A 109 3.80 11.81 0.17
C GLY A 109 3.10 11.20 -1.03
N ASP A 110 3.38 11.81 -2.17
CA ASP A 110 2.98 11.36 -3.48
C ASP A 110 4.22 11.18 -4.37
N TRP A 111 4.15 10.21 -5.27
CA TRP A 111 5.19 9.97 -6.25
C TRP A 111 4.57 9.71 -7.62
N GLN A 112 5.22 10.25 -8.65
CA GLN A 112 4.79 10.09 -10.04
C GLN A 112 5.97 9.63 -10.88
N THR A 113 5.82 8.52 -11.60
CA THR A 113 6.87 7.96 -12.46
C THR A 113 6.35 7.77 -13.88
N ILE A 114 7.16 8.14 -14.86
CA ILE A 114 6.88 7.84 -16.27
C ILE A 114 7.46 6.46 -16.61
N ASP A 115 6.60 5.54 -17.06
CA ASP A 115 7.02 4.27 -17.67
C ASP A 115 7.55 4.54 -19.10
N ARG A 116 8.85 4.80 -19.18
CA ARG A 116 9.57 5.03 -20.45
C ARG A 116 9.48 3.82 -21.40
N ASN A 117 9.29 2.60 -20.89
CA ASN A 117 9.11 1.43 -21.74
C ASN A 117 7.71 1.42 -22.38
N CYS A 118 6.68 1.84 -21.65
CA CYS A 118 5.35 2.09 -22.21
C CYS A 118 5.42 3.18 -23.30
N GLU A 119 6.10 4.30 -23.04
CA GLU A 119 6.24 5.38 -24.03
C GLU A 119 6.92 4.90 -25.31
N ARG A 120 8.06 4.21 -25.18
CA ARG A 120 8.80 3.65 -26.32
C ARG A 120 7.93 2.71 -27.16
N ARG A 121 7.22 1.77 -26.52
CA ARG A 121 6.32 0.83 -27.21
C ARG A 121 5.19 1.56 -27.95
N LYS A 122 4.65 2.65 -27.40
CA LYS A 122 3.62 3.47 -28.06
C LYS A 122 4.19 4.23 -29.25
N GLN A 123 5.41 4.74 -29.16
CA GLN A 123 6.08 5.41 -30.28
C GLN A 123 6.37 4.43 -31.43
N GLU A 124 6.91 3.25 -31.13
CA GLU A 124 7.17 2.19 -32.12
C GLU A 124 5.90 1.74 -32.84
N LYS A 125 4.78 1.59 -32.11
CA LYS A 125 3.46 1.28 -32.70
C LYS A 125 2.90 2.39 -33.59
N LYS A 126 3.19 3.66 -33.29
CA LYS A 126 2.80 4.78 -34.16
C LYS A 126 3.61 4.79 -35.46
N ALA A 127 4.91 4.50 -35.38
CA ALA A 127 5.80 4.49 -36.53
C ALA A 127 5.50 3.36 -37.54
N THR A 128 4.96 2.23 -37.07
CA THR A 128 4.64 1.04 -37.89
C THR A 128 3.21 1.04 -38.45
N ARG A 129 2.39 2.05 -38.15
CA ARG A 129 1.02 2.20 -38.67
C ARG A 129 0.94 3.03 -39.98
N HIS A 130 2.08 3.39 -40.55
CA HIS A 130 2.21 3.97 -41.89
C HIS A 130 2.59 2.91 -42.91
#